data_AF-A0A9D1YMA0-F1
#
_entry.id   AF-A0A9D1YMA0-F1
#
_cell.length_a   1.000
_cell.length_b   1.000
_cell.length_c   1.000
_cell.angle_alpha   90.00
_cell.angle_beta   90.00
_cell.angle_gamma   90.00
#
_symmetry.space_group_name_H-M   'P 1'
#
loop_
_entity.id
_entity.type
_entity.pdbx_description
1 polymer ?
#
loop_
_entity_poly.entity_id
_entity_poly.type
_entity_poly.pdbx_seq_one_letter_code
_entity_poly.pdbx_strand_id
1 'polypeptide(L)'
;MFIIWLAAGAAGTLILLSILIWLFRYLLERRTLVWQSRLLSRNVEEVRSIYARMRGWRHDYHSHLQTLKAYLAEEKLSEAREYLDRLETDLDEIRPMVESGNVNLDAILNAKLTLALSREIRVKQRVEVPEKLTVSDIDLCVVIGNLLDNAMEACGKVDDTAGRFIRLYIGVLKGQLYISVMNATADTVRKPPEAYVKEGASEKTGNHGHGLKRIERVVSKYGGYLNRKNEPGVFATEVLLPL
;
A
#
# COMPACT_ATOMS: atom_id res chain seq x y z
N MET A 1 -27.67 -59.41 -18.67
CA MET A 1 -27.91 -58.19 -19.48
C MET A 1 -27.94 -56.92 -18.63
N PHE A 2 -28.66 -56.88 -17.50
CA PHE A 2 -28.78 -55.68 -16.63
C PHE A 2 -27.46 -55.14 -16.05
N ILE A 3 -26.55 -56.02 -15.63
CA ILE A 3 -25.24 -55.64 -15.06
C ILE A 3 -24.35 -54.89 -16.08
N ILE A 4 -24.45 -55.25 -17.37
CA ILE A 4 -23.66 -54.65 -18.45
C ILE A 4 -24.11 -53.19 -18.68
N TRP A 5 -25.42 -52.93 -18.62
CA TRP A 5 -25.97 -51.57 -18.75
C TRP A 5 -25.61 -50.68 -17.56
N LEU A 6 -25.60 -51.22 -16.34
CA LEU A 6 -25.14 -50.52 -15.14
C LEU A 6 -23.65 -50.15 -15.22
N ALA A 7 -22.80 -51.08 -15.66
CA ALA A 7 -21.37 -50.85 -15.84
C ALA A 7 -21.08 -49.80 -16.93
N ALA A 8 -21.79 -49.84 -18.06
CA ALA A 8 -21.67 -48.84 -19.11
C ALA A 8 -22.09 -47.43 -18.65
N GLY A 9 -23.16 -47.33 -17.85
CA GLY A 9 -23.60 -46.08 -17.25
C GLY A 9 -22.56 -45.49 -16.28
N ALA A 10 -21.97 -46.34 -15.43
CA ALA A 10 -20.92 -45.92 -14.50
C ALA A 10 -19.62 -45.48 -15.22
N ALA A 11 -19.24 -46.14 -16.31
CA ALA A 11 -18.11 -45.71 -17.12
C ALA A 11 -18.37 -44.36 -17.79
N GLY A 12 -19.59 -44.14 -18.32
CA GLY A 12 -19.99 -42.87 -18.92
C GLY A 12 -19.94 -41.70 -17.94
N THR A 13 -20.41 -41.90 -16.70
CA THR A 13 -20.35 -40.85 -15.67
C THR A 13 -18.91 -40.54 -15.25
N LEU A 14 -18.03 -41.54 -15.12
CA LEU A 14 -16.62 -41.33 -14.81
C LEU A 14 -15.88 -40.56 -15.92
N ILE A 15 -16.19 -40.85 -17.19
CA ILE A 15 -15.62 -40.10 -18.33
C ILE A 15 -16.10 -38.65 -18.30
N LEU A 16 -17.39 -38.42 -18.08
CA LEU A 16 -17.95 -37.06 -17.98
C LEU A 16 -17.33 -36.27 -16.81
N LEU A 17 -17.14 -36.93 -15.67
CA LEU A 17 -16.56 -36.33 -14.47
C LEU A 17 -15.07 -36.02 -14.65
N SER A 18 -14.32 -36.88 -15.34
CA SER A 18 -12.91 -36.62 -15.66
C SER A 18 -12.74 -35.48 -16.66
N ILE A 19 -13.61 -35.38 -17.67
CA ILE A 19 -13.66 -34.23 -18.59
C ILE A 19 -13.99 -32.94 -17.83
N LEU A 20 -14.97 -32.97 -16.91
CA LEU A 20 -15.34 -31.81 -16.11
C LEU A 20 -14.18 -31.34 -15.22
N ILE A 21 -13.47 -32.27 -14.56
CA ILE A 21 -12.29 -31.96 -13.73
C ILE A 21 -11.17 -31.37 -14.60
N TRP A 22 -10.91 -31.96 -15.77
CA TRP A 22 -9.91 -31.46 -16.70
C TRP A 22 -10.24 -30.04 -17.18
N LEU A 23 -11.50 -29.79 -17.57
CA LEU A 23 -11.97 -28.48 -18.01
C LEU A 23 -11.84 -27.44 -16.89
N PHE A 24 -12.17 -27.83 -15.66
CA PHE A 24 -12.03 -26.97 -14.48
C PHE A 24 -10.57 -26.63 -14.19
N ARG A 25 -9.66 -27.60 -14.23
CA ARG A 25 -8.22 -27.37 -14.08
C ARG A 25 -7.67 -26.46 -15.18
N TYR A 26 -8.05 -26.71 -16.43
CA TYR A 26 -7.65 -25.88 -17.57
C TYR A 26 -8.11 -24.41 -17.41
N LEU A 27 -9.34 -24.18 -16.96
CA LEU A 27 -9.86 -22.84 -16.71
C LEU A 27 -9.14 -22.14 -15.55
N LEU A 28 -8.79 -22.87 -14.49
CA LEU A 28 -8.04 -22.33 -13.36
C LEU A 28 -6.60 -21.93 -13.75
N GLU A 29 -5.91 -22.76 -14.53
CA GLU A 29 -4.57 -22.46 -15.03
C GLU A 29 -4.58 -21.21 -15.94
N ARG A 30 -5.54 -21.14 -16.88
CA ARG A 30 -5.77 -19.95 -17.72
C ARG A 30 -5.98 -18.69 -16.89
N ARG A 31 -6.83 -18.76 -15.86
CA ARG A 31 -7.09 -17.61 -14.97
C ARG A 31 -5.83 -17.19 -14.21
N THR A 32 -5.05 -18.16 -13.73
CA THR A 32 -3.81 -17.91 -12.99
C THR A 32 -2.76 -17.24 -13.86
N LEU A 33 -2.57 -17.73 -15.10
CA LEU A 33 -1.65 -17.14 -16.09
C LEU A 33 -2.03 -15.71 -16.46
N VAL A 34 -3.32 -15.45 -16.72
CA VAL A 34 -3.82 -14.09 -17.00
C VAL A 34 -3.62 -13.18 -15.80
N TRP A 35 -3.84 -13.68 -14.59
CA TRP A 35 -3.58 -12.93 -13.36
C TRP A 35 -2.11 -12.57 -13.17
N GLN A 36 -1.21 -13.54 -13.34
CA GLN A 36 0.24 -13.34 -13.26
C GLN A 36 0.74 -12.36 -14.32
N SER A 37 0.25 -12.49 -15.55
CA SER A 37 0.57 -11.56 -16.64
C SER A 37 0.13 -10.13 -16.31
N ARG A 38 -1.11 -9.93 -15.82
CA ARG A 38 -1.59 -8.60 -15.41
C ARG A 38 -0.75 -8.00 -14.28
N LEU A 39 -0.37 -8.82 -13.30
CA LEU A 39 0.47 -8.37 -12.19
C LEU A 39 1.86 -7.96 -12.69
N LEU A 40 2.46 -8.75 -13.58
CA LEU A 40 3.76 -8.44 -14.16
C LEU A 40 3.71 -7.17 -15.02
N SER A 41 2.68 -7.02 -15.87
CA SER A 41 2.46 -5.81 -16.67
C SER A 41 2.36 -4.56 -15.79
N ARG A 42 1.63 -4.64 -14.68
CA ARG A 42 1.51 -3.52 -13.74
C ARG A 42 2.84 -3.16 -13.07
N ASN A 43 3.62 -4.16 -12.62
CA ASN A 43 4.95 -3.91 -12.07
C ASN A 43 5.87 -3.27 -13.12
N VAL A 44 5.81 -3.73 -14.37
CA VAL A 44 6.59 -3.14 -15.49
C VAL A 44 6.15 -1.71 -15.77
N GLU A 45 4.86 -1.40 -15.70
CA GLU A 45 4.32 -0.05 -15.84
C GLU A 45 4.81 0.87 -14.72
N GLU A 46 4.76 0.41 -13.47
CA GLU A 46 5.24 1.14 -12.30
C GLU A 46 6.75 1.40 -12.42
N VAL A 47 7.54 0.39 -12.77
CA VAL A 47 8.99 0.56 -13.03
C VAL A 47 9.24 1.53 -14.18
N ARG A 48 8.51 1.43 -15.30
CA ARG A 48 8.61 2.38 -16.42
C ARG A 48 8.28 3.81 -16.00
N SER A 49 7.27 3.99 -15.15
CA SER A 49 6.89 5.30 -14.63
C SER A 49 7.99 5.90 -13.75
N ILE A 50 8.65 5.07 -12.93
CA ILE A 50 9.82 5.47 -12.12
C ILE A 50 10.97 5.88 -13.04
N TYR A 51 11.30 5.08 -14.06
CA TYR A 51 12.35 5.43 -15.04
C TYR A 51 12.03 6.70 -15.83
N ALA A 52 10.76 6.93 -16.19
CA ALA A 52 10.34 8.14 -16.86
C ALA A 52 10.52 9.38 -15.95
N ARG A 53 10.11 9.28 -14.68
CA ARG A 53 10.34 10.32 -13.67
C ARG A 53 11.83 10.58 -13.48
N MET A 54 12.65 9.54 -13.31
CA MET A 54 14.10 9.67 -13.13
C MET A 54 14.78 10.35 -14.32
N ARG A 55 14.31 10.12 -15.55
CA ARG A 55 14.80 10.84 -16.74
C ARG A 55 14.45 12.33 -16.71
N GLY A 56 13.24 12.69 -16.26
CA GLY A 56 12.84 14.08 -16.03
C GLY A 56 13.75 14.74 -15.01
N TRP A 57 13.91 14.11 -13.85
CA TRP A 57 14.83 14.57 -12.80
C TRP A 57 16.27 14.81 -13.30
N ARG A 58 16.82 13.88 -14.08
CA ARG A 58 18.16 14.05 -14.66
C ARG A 58 18.23 15.23 -15.64
N HIS A 59 17.19 15.43 -16.43
CA HIS A 59 17.11 16.55 -17.36
C HIS A 59 17.07 17.88 -16.61
N ASP A 60 16.21 17.97 -15.60
CA ASP A 60 16.00 19.19 -14.83
C ASP A 60 17.26 19.51 -14.01
N TYR A 61 17.88 18.49 -13.40
CA TYR A 61 19.18 18.64 -12.72
C TYR A 61 20.29 19.13 -13.66
N HIS A 62 20.35 18.59 -14.88
CA HIS A 62 21.30 19.09 -15.88
C HIS A 62 21.01 20.55 -16.24
N SER A 63 19.75 20.96 -16.34
CA SER A 63 19.36 22.35 -16.58
C SER A 63 19.83 23.27 -15.45
N HIS A 64 19.59 22.89 -14.18
CA HIS A 64 20.08 23.62 -13.01
C HIS A 64 21.61 23.80 -13.01
N LEU A 65 22.36 22.74 -13.35
CA LEU A 65 23.82 22.82 -13.47
C LEU A 65 24.28 23.75 -14.59
N GLN A 66 23.56 23.79 -15.72
CA GLN A 66 23.89 24.72 -16.81
C GLN A 66 23.61 26.17 -16.42
N THR A 67 22.50 26.43 -15.72
CA THR A 67 22.18 27.76 -15.18
C THR A 67 23.26 28.23 -14.19
N LEU A 68 23.69 27.37 -13.27
CA LEU A 68 24.79 27.68 -12.35
C LEU A 68 26.11 27.94 -13.09
N LYS A 69 26.45 27.11 -14.09
CA LYS A 69 27.65 27.33 -14.91
C LYS A 69 27.61 28.66 -15.67
N ALA A 70 26.45 29.07 -16.16
CA ALA A 70 26.27 30.36 -16.84
C ALA A 70 26.50 31.53 -15.87
N TYR A 71 25.90 31.50 -14.67
CA TYR A 71 26.15 32.54 -13.66
C TYR A 71 27.62 32.63 -13.26
N LEU A 72 28.29 31.49 -13.10
CA LEU A 72 29.72 31.45 -12.77
C LEU A 72 30.60 31.97 -13.92
N ALA A 73 30.27 31.67 -15.18
CA ALA A 73 31.01 32.15 -16.35
C ALA A 73 30.86 33.66 -16.58
N GLU A 74 29.75 34.25 -16.12
CA GLU A 74 29.49 35.69 -16.18
C GLU A 74 29.97 36.44 -14.90
N GLU A 75 30.69 35.77 -14.01
CA GLU A 75 31.17 36.30 -12.72
C GLU A 75 30.05 36.83 -11.78
N LYS A 76 28.80 36.36 -12.00
CA LYS A 76 27.60 36.70 -11.22
C LYS A 76 27.47 35.84 -9.97
N LEU A 77 28.41 36.02 -9.03
CA LEU A 77 28.50 35.20 -7.82
C LEU A 77 27.29 35.35 -6.89
N SER A 78 26.69 36.54 -6.82
CA SER A 78 25.54 36.83 -5.95
C SER A 78 24.30 36.06 -6.41
N GLU A 79 24.01 36.11 -7.71
CA GLU A 79 22.87 35.44 -8.35
C GLU A 79 23.04 33.92 -8.37
N ALA A 80 24.27 33.43 -8.56
CA ALA A 80 24.56 32.00 -8.41
C ALA A 80 24.25 31.49 -7.00
N ARG A 81 24.56 32.31 -5.97
CA ARG A 81 24.33 31.96 -4.57
C ARG A 81 22.84 31.98 -4.22
N GLU A 82 22.12 33.02 -4.63
CA GLU A 82 20.66 33.09 -4.44
C GLU A 82 19.93 31.94 -5.16
N TYR A 83 20.37 31.57 -6.37
CA TYR A 83 19.81 30.43 -7.09
C TYR A 83 20.09 29.10 -6.39
N LEU A 84 21.28 28.93 -5.80
CA LEU A 84 21.64 27.76 -5.02
C LEU A 84 20.79 27.65 -3.75
N ASP A 85 20.62 28.74 -3.00
CA ASP A 85 19.81 28.78 -1.77
C ASP A 85 18.34 28.42 -2.06
N ARG A 86 17.82 28.87 -3.21
CA ARG A 86 16.48 28.46 -3.69
C ARG A 86 16.41 26.96 -4.03
N LEU A 87 17.42 26.45 -4.73
CA LEU A 87 17.52 25.02 -5.05
C LEU A 87 17.58 24.15 -3.78
N GLU A 88 18.32 24.58 -2.76
CA GLU A 88 18.38 23.92 -1.46
C GLU A 88 17.03 23.95 -0.75
N THR A 89 16.31 25.08 -0.79
CA THR A 89 14.97 25.21 -0.21
C THR A 89 13.98 24.26 -0.88
N ASP A 90 13.98 24.18 -2.21
CA ASP A 90 13.13 23.25 -2.99
C ASP A 90 13.48 21.78 -2.70
N LEU A 91 14.75 21.48 -2.38
CA LEU A 91 15.21 20.14 -1.99
C LEU A 91 14.83 19.77 -0.54
N ASP A 92 14.84 20.73 0.37
CA ASP A 92 14.43 20.52 1.77
C ASP A 92 12.93 20.19 1.90
N GLU A 93 12.09 20.64 0.96
CA GLU A 93 10.69 20.21 0.84
C GLU A 93 10.55 18.70 0.49
N ILE A 94 11.62 18.07 -0.02
CA ILE A 94 11.69 16.66 -0.42
C ILE A 94 12.49 15.86 0.62
N ARG A 95 12.61 16.33 1.86
CA ARG A 95 13.14 15.48 2.94
C ARG A 95 12.23 14.26 3.14
N PRO A 96 12.78 13.04 3.24
CA PRO A 96 12.00 11.87 3.60
C PRO A 96 11.33 12.10 4.95
N MET A 97 10.02 11.88 5.03
CA MET A 97 9.25 11.99 6.26
C MET A 97 9.61 10.89 7.26
N VAL A 98 10.17 9.77 6.79
CA VAL A 98 10.56 8.61 7.60
C VAL A 98 11.92 8.07 7.18
N GLU A 99 12.80 7.85 8.16
CA GLU A 99 14.10 7.20 8.02
C GLU A 99 14.26 6.21 9.17
N SER A 100 13.71 5.00 9.01
CA SER A 100 13.73 3.96 10.05
C SER A 100 14.95 3.05 9.96
N GLY A 101 15.70 3.11 8.85
CA GLY A 101 16.83 2.22 8.55
C GLY A 101 16.43 0.94 7.80
N ASN A 102 15.12 0.65 7.67
CA ASN A 102 14.61 -0.38 6.78
C ASN A 102 14.24 0.24 5.42
N VAL A 103 15.10 0.04 4.42
CA VAL A 103 14.97 0.65 3.08
C VAL A 103 13.62 0.37 2.41
N ASN A 104 13.11 -0.85 2.53
CA ASN A 104 11.85 -1.25 1.91
C ASN A 104 10.66 -0.55 2.58
N LEU A 105 10.67 -0.50 3.90
CA LEU A 105 9.64 0.18 4.68
C LEU A 105 9.67 1.70 4.46
N ASP A 106 10.87 2.30 4.48
CA ASP A 106 11.04 3.73 4.28
C ASP A 106 10.53 4.14 2.89
N ALA A 107 10.79 3.33 1.86
CA ALA A 107 10.30 3.59 0.51
C ALA A 107 8.76 3.62 0.44
N ILE A 108 8.07 2.62 1.02
CA ILE A 108 6.60 2.58 1.00
C ILE A 108 5.98 3.68 1.86
N LEU A 109 6.57 3.97 3.03
CA LEU A 109 6.07 5.01 3.93
C LEU A 109 6.19 6.37 3.29
N ASN A 110 7.38 6.74 2.81
CA ASN A 110 7.58 8.04 2.17
C ASN A 110 6.66 8.19 0.94
N ALA A 111 6.56 7.17 0.08
CA ALA A 111 5.66 7.23 -1.07
C ALA A 111 4.19 7.47 -0.69
N LYS A 112 3.69 6.79 0.35
CA LYS A 112 2.29 6.92 0.79
C LYS A 112 2.01 8.20 1.58
N LEU A 113 2.93 8.63 2.44
CA LEU A 113 2.76 9.84 3.22
C LEU A 113 2.85 11.09 2.33
N THR A 114 3.76 11.13 1.36
CA THR A 114 3.81 12.21 0.36
C THR A 114 2.53 12.26 -0.47
N LEU A 115 1.98 11.11 -0.87
CA LEU A 115 0.69 11.04 -1.57
C LEU A 115 -0.47 11.53 -0.69
N ALA A 116 -0.44 11.27 0.62
CA ALA A 116 -1.45 11.79 1.54
C ALA A 116 -1.38 13.31 1.64
N LEU A 117 -0.17 13.89 1.74
CA LEU A 117 0.02 15.34 1.74
C LEU A 117 -0.50 15.98 0.44
N SER A 118 -0.21 15.38 -0.72
CA SER A 118 -0.70 15.89 -2.01
C SER A 118 -2.23 15.81 -2.18
N ARG A 119 -2.93 15.12 -1.26
CA ARG A 119 -4.39 15.03 -1.17
C ARG A 119 -4.96 15.92 -0.06
N GLU A 120 -4.16 16.87 0.43
CA GLU A 120 -4.53 17.80 1.50
C GLU A 120 -4.87 17.10 2.82
N ILE A 121 -4.23 15.95 3.09
CA ILE A 121 -4.40 15.21 4.34
C ILE A 121 -3.24 15.55 5.26
N ARG A 122 -3.54 16.08 6.46
CA ARG A 122 -2.50 16.37 7.46
C ARG A 122 -1.91 15.08 8.01
N VAL A 123 -0.60 14.91 7.93
CA VAL A 123 0.10 13.72 8.42
C VAL A 123 0.88 14.04 9.70
N LYS A 124 0.74 13.19 10.72
CA LYS A 124 1.68 13.10 11.84
C LYS A 124 2.20 11.68 11.93
N GLN A 125 3.52 11.50 12.01
CA GLN A 125 4.13 10.18 12.06
C GLN A 125 5.14 10.10 13.21
N ARG A 126 5.26 8.91 13.80
CA ARG A 126 6.43 8.50 14.59
C ARG A 126 6.73 7.05 14.25
N VAL A 127 7.89 6.81 13.64
CA VAL A 127 8.30 5.49 13.16
C VAL A 127 9.64 5.13 13.78
N GLU A 128 9.65 4.04 14.52
CA GLU A 128 10.82 3.46 15.15
C GLU A 128 10.74 1.95 14.96
N VAL A 129 11.70 1.37 14.24
CA VAL A 129 11.66 -0.03 13.83
C VAL A 129 12.90 -0.74 14.34
N PRO A 130 12.76 -1.88 15.05
CA PRO A 130 13.92 -2.63 15.50
C PRO A 130 14.67 -3.27 14.33
N GLU A 131 15.99 -3.43 14.47
CA GLU A 131 16.85 -4.01 13.42
C GLU A 131 16.47 -5.45 13.03
N LYS A 132 15.91 -6.21 13.98
CA LYS A 132 15.47 -7.58 13.79
C LYS A 132 13.96 -7.65 13.83
N LEU A 133 13.38 -8.17 12.75
CA LEU A 133 11.96 -8.43 12.60
C LEU A 133 11.78 -9.91 12.23
N THR A 134 10.78 -10.57 12.81
CA THR A 134 10.33 -11.89 12.33
C THR A 134 9.45 -11.80 11.09
N VAL A 135 8.85 -10.62 10.86
CA VAL A 135 8.00 -10.35 9.71
C VAL A 135 8.86 -9.96 8.51
N SER A 136 8.55 -10.50 7.33
CA SER A 136 9.28 -10.16 6.11
C SER A 136 8.99 -8.73 5.67
N ASP A 137 9.98 -8.06 5.07
CA ASP A 137 9.81 -6.70 4.53
C ASP A 137 8.63 -6.60 3.56
N ILE A 138 8.44 -7.61 2.71
CA ILE A 138 7.33 -7.65 1.74
C ILE A 138 5.99 -7.66 2.46
N ASP A 139 5.82 -8.51 3.46
CA ASP A 139 4.58 -8.62 4.22
C ASP A 139 4.32 -7.36 5.06
N LEU A 140 5.38 -6.74 5.60
CA LEU A 140 5.28 -5.47 6.31
C LEU A 140 4.83 -4.34 5.37
N CYS A 141 5.41 -4.26 4.17
CA CYS A 141 4.98 -3.32 3.13
C CYS A 141 3.52 -3.54 2.71
N VAL A 142 3.05 -4.80 2.65
CA VAL A 142 1.64 -5.11 2.40
C VAL A 142 0.76 -4.57 3.52
N VAL A 143 1.11 -4.79 4.78
CA VAL A 143 0.32 -4.28 5.91
C VAL A 143 0.26 -2.75 5.88
N ILE A 144 1.41 -2.09 5.82
CA ILE A 144 1.52 -0.62 5.83
C ILE A 144 0.81 0.01 4.64
N GLY A 145 1.04 -0.50 3.43
CA GLY A 145 0.41 0.02 2.22
C GLY A 145 -1.11 -0.04 2.29
N ASN A 146 -1.67 -1.17 2.74
CA ASN A 146 -3.13 -1.31 2.86
C ASN A 146 -3.70 -0.45 4.01
N LEU A 147 -2.98 -0.29 5.13
CA LEU A 147 -3.43 0.58 6.22
C LEU A 147 -3.50 2.05 5.77
N LEU A 148 -2.47 2.55 5.09
CA LEU A 148 -2.42 3.92 4.60
C LEU A 148 -3.41 4.16 3.45
N ASP A 149 -3.61 3.18 2.56
CA ASP A 149 -4.63 3.27 1.51
C ASP A 149 -6.04 3.38 2.11
N ASN A 150 -6.37 2.53 3.09
CA ASN A 150 -7.65 2.61 3.80
C ASN A 150 -7.82 3.97 4.49
N ALA A 151 -6.77 4.47 5.14
CA ALA A 151 -6.80 5.76 5.83
C ALA A 151 -7.03 6.93 4.84
N MET A 152 -6.33 6.93 3.70
CA MET A 152 -6.53 7.94 2.65
C MET A 152 -7.91 7.85 2.01
N GLU A 153 -8.44 6.64 1.78
CA GLU A 153 -9.79 6.45 1.23
C GLU A 153 -10.86 7.01 2.18
N ALA A 154 -10.75 6.72 3.48
CA ALA A 154 -11.66 7.23 4.49
C ALA A 154 -11.57 8.76 4.62
N CYS A 155 -10.37 9.34 4.62
CA CYS A 155 -10.18 10.79 4.58
C CYS A 155 -10.79 11.43 3.32
N GLY A 156 -10.73 10.73 2.17
CA GLY A 156 -11.33 11.21 0.92
C GLY A 156 -12.85 11.34 0.95
N LYS A 157 -13.53 10.71 1.91
CA LYS A 157 -14.98 10.81 2.14
C LYS A 157 -15.36 11.96 3.09
N VAL A 158 -14.38 12.62 3.71
CA VAL A 158 -14.59 13.79 4.59
C VAL A 158 -14.63 15.05 3.73
N ASP A 159 -15.76 15.75 3.74
CA ASP A 159 -15.97 16.96 2.91
C ASP A 159 -15.04 18.11 3.31
N ASP A 160 -14.86 18.34 4.61
CA ASP A 160 -13.95 19.36 5.13
C ASP A 160 -12.48 18.92 5.01
N THR A 161 -11.74 19.55 4.09
CA THR A 161 -10.31 19.27 3.86
C THR A 161 -9.47 19.60 5.10
N ALA A 162 -9.82 20.64 5.87
CA ALA A 162 -9.11 20.99 7.11
C ALA A 162 -9.27 19.91 8.19
N GLY A 163 -10.39 19.20 8.18
CA GLY A 163 -10.70 18.06 9.05
C GLY A 163 -9.92 16.78 8.73
N ARG A 164 -9.30 16.66 7.55
CA ARG A 164 -8.59 15.44 7.12
C ARG A 164 -7.26 15.29 7.86
N PHE A 165 -7.04 14.12 8.45
CA PHE A 165 -5.77 13.78 9.08
C PHE A 165 -5.46 12.29 9.06
N ILE A 166 -4.17 11.96 9.11
CA ILE A 166 -3.62 10.62 9.39
C ILE A 166 -2.57 10.75 10.50
N ARG A 167 -2.64 9.86 11.48
CA ARG A 167 -1.62 9.66 12.52
C ARG A 167 -1.09 8.24 12.41
N LEU A 168 0.21 8.12 12.14
CA LEU A 168 0.92 6.85 12.06
C LEU A 168 1.86 6.71 13.25
N TYR A 169 1.81 5.57 13.92
CA TYR A 169 2.80 5.15 14.89
C TYR A 169 3.31 3.75 14.53
N ILE A 170 4.62 3.59 14.49
CA ILE A 170 5.29 2.28 14.42
C ILE A 170 6.34 2.26 15.51
N GLY A 171 6.33 1.23 16.35
CA GLY A 171 7.22 1.11 17.49
C GLY A 171 7.18 -0.28 18.11
N VAL A 172 7.90 -0.45 19.21
CA VAL A 172 7.86 -1.69 20.00
C VAL A 172 6.97 -1.50 21.23
N LEU A 173 5.97 -2.36 21.40
CA LEU A 173 5.11 -2.40 22.57
C LEU A 173 5.14 -3.79 23.18
N LYS A 174 5.57 -3.89 24.45
CA LYS A 174 5.65 -5.17 25.19
C LYS A 174 6.39 -6.29 24.43
N GLY A 175 7.47 -5.94 23.72
CA GLY A 175 8.27 -6.90 22.94
C GLY A 175 7.63 -7.35 21.62
N GLN A 176 6.60 -6.65 21.15
CA GLN A 176 5.96 -6.88 19.85
C GLN A 176 6.06 -5.62 19.00
N LEU A 177 6.12 -5.79 17.67
CA LEU A 177 6.02 -4.69 16.73
C LEU A 177 4.58 -4.18 16.75
N TYR A 178 4.39 -2.92 17.12
CA TYR A 178 3.10 -2.26 17.18
C TYR A 178 3.00 -1.21 16.07
N ILE A 179 1.95 -1.32 15.26
CA ILE A 179 1.61 -0.41 14.18
C ILE A 179 0.21 0.14 14.46
N SER A 180 0.08 1.46 14.55
CA SER A 180 -1.19 2.14 14.74
C SER A 180 -1.39 3.19 13.66
N VAL A 181 -2.52 3.09 12.95
CA VAL A 181 -2.96 4.07 11.97
C VAL A 181 -4.31 4.60 12.38
N MET A 182 -4.37 5.89 12.67
CA MET A 182 -5.60 6.60 13.01
C MET A 182 -5.87 7.70 11.99
N ASN A 183 -7.10 7.80 11.52
CA ASN A 183 -7.48 8.73 10.46
C ASN A 183 -8.87 9.35 10.69
N ALA A 184 -9.09 10.49 10.05
CA ALA A 184 -10.42 11.08 9.96
C ALA A 184 -11.34 10.20 9.10
N THR A 185 -12.62 10.10 9.48
CA THR A 185 -13.65 9.42 8.70
C THR A 185 -14.94 10.24 8.71
N ALA A 186 -15.76 10.10 7.67
CA ALA A 186 -17.11 10.67 7.62
C ALA A 186 -18.13 9.82 8.39
N ASP A 187 -17.72 8.69 8.96
CA ASP A 187 -18.60 7.87 9.79
C ASP A 187 -19.04 8.66 11.04
N THR A 188 -20.36 8.82 11.18
CA THR A 188 -21.00 9.53 12.30
C THR A 188 -21.49 8.60 13.40
N VAL A 189 -21.43 7.28 13.18
CA VAL A 189 -21.97 6.26 14.10
C VAL A 189 -20.91 5.20 14.36
N ARG A 190 -20.76 4.84 15.63
CA ARG A 190 -19.91 3.74 16.07
C ARG A 190 -20.41 2.41 15.50
N LYS A 191 -19.60 1.75 14.67
CA LYS A 191 -19.92 0.41 14.17
C LYS A 191 -19.24 -0.65 15.06
N PRO A 192 -19.87 -1.82 15.29
CA PRO A 192 -19.21 -2.92 15.95
C PRO A 192 -18.06 -3.49 15.10
N PRO A 193 -17.02 -4.08 15.69
CA PRO A 193 -15.87 -4.60 14.97
C PRO A 193 -16.23 -5.59 13.83
N GLU A 194 -17.27 -6.41 14.01
CA GLU A 194 -17.68 -7.39 12.99
C GLU A 194 -18.30 -6.75 11.74
N ALA A 195 -18.78 -5.50 11.81
CA ALA A 195 -19.36 -4.80 10.66
C ALA A 195 -18.31 -4.49 9.58
N TYR A 196 -17.06 -4.24 9.97
CA TYR A 196 -15.97 -3.91 9.04
C TYR A 196 -15.52 -5.10 8.19
N VAL A 197 -15.63 -6.33 8.73
CA VAL A 197 -15.37 -7.56 7.98
C VAL A 197 -16.44 -7.77 6.90
N LYS A 198 -17.70 -7.41 7.20
CA LYS A 198 -18.83 -7.54 6.27
C LYS A 198 -18.83 -6.46 5.18
N GLU A 199 -18.48 -5.21 5.49
CA GLU A 199 -18.36 -4.13 4.48
C GLU A 199 -17.20 -4.41 3.51
N GLY A 200 -16.05 -4.88 4.00
CA GLY A 200 -14.94 -5.35 3.16
C GLY A 200 -15.22 -6.65 2.40
N ALA A 201 -16.26 -7.40 2.78
CA ALA A 201 -16.74 -8.57 2.05
C ALA A 201 -17.90 -8.26 1.09
N SER A 202 -18.48 -7.06 1.14
CA SER A 202 -19.60 -6.72 0.27
C SER A 202 -19.12 -6.49 -1.17
N GLU A 203 -19.51 -7.40 -2.06
CA GLU A 203 -19.31 -7.35 -3.51
C GLU A 203 -20.16 -6.26 -4.17
N LYS A 204 -20.22 -5.06 -3.59
CA LYS A 204 -20.87 -3.91 -4.21
C LYS A 204 -19.80 -3.06 -4.89
N THR A 205 -19.56 -3.43 -6.15
CA THR A 205 -19.07 -2.55 -7.21
C THR A 205 -17.73 -1.85 -6.94
N GLY A 206 -16.65 -2.58 -7.24
CA GLY A 206 -15.32 -2.01 -7.53
C GLY A 206 -14.30 -2.16 -6.41
N ASN A 207 -13.29 -3.00 -6.64
CA ASN A 207 -11.91 -3.04 -6.09
C ASN A 207 -11.57 -2.73 -4.60
N HIS A 208 -12.49 -2.30 -3.75
CA HIS A 208 -12.20 -1.64 -2.47
C HIS A 208 -12.26 -2.57 -1.24
N GLY A 209 -12.77 -3.80 -1.38
CA GLY A 209 -12.90 -4.76 -0.25
C GLY A 209 -11.68 -5.65 0.05
N HIS A 210 -10.62 -5.58 -0.76
CA HIS A 210 -9.52 -6.56 -0.67
C HIS A 210 -8.41 -6.20 0.33
N GLY A 211 -8.29 -4.92 0.72
CA GLY A 211 -7.17 -4.45 1.54
C GLY A 211 -7.20 -4.99 2.98
N LEU A 212 -8.37 -4.93 3.62
CA LEU A 212 -8.55 -5.46 4.99
C LEU A 212 -8.29 -6.97 5.07
N LYS A 213 -8.79 -7.74 4.10
CA LYS A 213 -8.54 -9.19 4.02
C LYS A 213 -7.04 -9.52 3.85
N ARG A 214 -6.26 -8.64 3.20
CA ARG A 214 -4.81 -8.82 3.06
C ARG A 214 -4.10 -8.59 4.38
N ILE A 215 -4.47 -7.53 5.11
CA ILE A 215 -3.93 -7.25 6.45
C ILE A 215 -4.23 -8.43 7.39
N GLU A 216 -5.49 -8.87 7.47
CA GLU A 216 -5.90 -10.01 8.29
C GLU A 216 -5.10 -11.28 7.98
N ARG A 217 -4.87 -11.57 6.70
CA ARG A 217 -4.10 -12.75 6.27
C ARG A 217 -2.65 -12.68 6.73
N VAL A 218 -2.00 -11.53 6.56
CA VAL A 218 -0.61 -11.33 6.98
C VAL A 218 -0.51 -11.40 8.50
N VAL A 219 -1.37 -10.69 9.22
CA VAL A 219 -1.37 -10.71 10.70
C VAL A 219 -1.57 -12.14 11.22
N SER A 220 -2.52 -12.88 10.66
CA SER A 220 -2.78 -14.28 11.03
C SER A 220 -1.61 -15.21 10.71
N LYS A 221 -0.93 -15.00 9.56
CA LYS A 221 0.24 -15.78 9.15
C LYS A 221 1.35 -15.73 10.21
N TYR A 222 1.51 -14.60 10.89
CA TYR A 222 2.53 -14.40 11.91
C TYR A 222 2.01 -14.57 13.35
N GLY A 223 0.76 -15.03 13.54
CA GLY A 223 0.16 -15.15 14.87
C GLY A 223 0.00 -13.80 15.60
N GLY A 224 -0.07 -12.71 14.84
CA GLY A 224 -0.26 -11.36 15.36
C GLY A 224 -1.71 -11.08 15.75
N TYR A 225 -1.94 -9.85 16.20
CA TYR A 225 -3.26 -9.36 16.60
C TYR A 225 -3.63 -8.11 15.82
N LEU A 226 -4.89 -8.04 15.37
CA LEU A 226 -5.45 -6.91 14.64
C LEU A 226 -6.67 -6.41 15.39
N ASN A 227 -6.67 -5.12 15.73
CA ASN A 227 -7.77 -4.44 16.37
C ASN A 227 -8.21 -3.22 15.57
N ARG A 228 -9.52 -2.94 15.60
CA ARG A 228 -10.13 -1.82 14.88
C ARG A 228 -11.11 -1.13 15.78
N LYS A 229 -11.01 0.19 15.87
CA LYS A 229 -11.90 1.04 16.65
C LYS A 229 -12.43 2.16 15.78
N ASN A 230 -13.68 2.51 16.02
CA ASN A 230 -14.33 3.64 15.38
C ASN A 230 -15.01 4.47 16.46
N GLU A 231 -14.75 5.75 16.40
CA GLU A 231 -15.46 6.78 17.12
C GLU A 231 -15.99 7.79 16.09
N PRO A 232 -17.03 8.58 16.41
CA PRO A 232 -17.53 9.59 15.49
C PRO A 232 -16.40 10.49 14.97
N GLY A 233 -16.21 10.51 13.66
CA GLY A 233 -15.15 11.30 13.01
C GLY A 233 -13.75 10.67 13.00
N VAL A 234 -13.50 9.56 13.71
CA VAL A 234 -12.17 8.95 13.83
C VAL A 234 -12.20 7.43 13.71
N PHE A 235 -11.34 6.90 12.84
CA PHE A 235 -11.10 5.46 12.73
C PHE A 235 -9.67 5.11 13.10
N ALA A 236 -9.47 4.02 13.84
CA ALA A 236 -8.16 3.54 14.24
C ALA A 236 -8.01 2.05 13.93
N THR A 237 -6.90 1.69 13.30
CA THR A 237 -6.48 0.30 13.11
C THR A 237 -5.15 0.07 13.81
N GLU A 238 -5.10 -0.96 14.63
CA GLU A 238 -3.96 -1.35 15.44
C GLU A 238 -3.53 -2.77 15.06
N VAL A 239 -2.24 -2.95 14.82
CA VAL A 239 -1.63 -4.25 14.49
C VAL A 239 -0.49 -4.52 15.47
N LEU A 240 -0.48 -5.72 16.03
CA LEU A 240 0.62 -6.27 16.82
C LEU A 240 1.18 -7.48 16.07
N LEU A 241 2.49 -7.50 15.85
CA LEU A 241 3.21 -8.61 15.25
C LEU A 241 4.33 -9.05 16.19
N PRO A 242 4.59 -10.36 16.35
CA PRO A 242 5.73 -10.83 17.12
C PRO A 242 7.06 -10.26 16.59
N LEU A 243 8.03 -10.08 17.47
CA LEU A 243 9.41 -9.74 17.11
C LEU A 243 10.33 -10.96 17.23
#